data_AF-A0A4R2M8A4-F1
#
_entry.id   AF-A0A4R2M8A4-F1
#
_cell.length_a   1.000
_cell.length_b   1.000
_cell.length_c   1.000
_cell.angle_alpha   90.00
_cell.angle_beta   90.00
_cell.angle_gamma   90.00
#
_symmetry.space_group_name_H-M   'P 1'
#
loop_
_entity.id
_entity.type
_entity.pdbx_description
1 polymer ?
#
loop_
_entity_poly.entity_id
_entity_poly.type
_entity_poly.pdbx_seq_one_letter_code
_entity_poly.pdbx_strand_id
1 'polypeptide(L)'
;MKRLGLTLVAAVCLTASTFAAGNQPTTAKWEGNINVSKLSQYLKLDANQHEEVANICEYFTEQMERATSARKNQEKLLRNAVYGNLKLMKRTLNEKQYADYAKVLNVTLQNKGIEVK
;
A
#
# COMPACT_ATOMS: atom_id res chain seq x y z
N MET A 1 -8.65 -16.51 62.54
CA MET A 1 -8.61 -15.04 62.74
C MET A 1 -7.64 -14.43 61.76
N LYS A 2 -8.09 -13.37 61.05
CA LYS A 2 -7.33 -12.41 60.22
C LYS A 2 -6.89 -12.94 58.85
N ARG A 3 -7.06 -12.25 57.72
CA ARG A 3 -7.69 -10.96 57.37
C ARG A 3 -7.85 -10.95 55.84
N LEU A 4 -8.97 -10.41 55.36
CA LEU A 4 -9.24 -10.10 53.96
C LEU A 4 -8.15 -9.17 53.40
N GLY A 5 -7.65 -9.49 52.20
CA GLY A 5 -6.70 -8.67 51.46
C GLY A 5 -6.97 -8.76 49.96
N LEU A 6 -8.17 -8.37 49.56
CA LEU A 6 -8.50 -8.12 48.16
C LEU A 6 -7.85 -6.80 47.76
N THR A 7 -6.84 -6.83 46.90
CA THR A 7 -6.37 -5.62 46.22
C THR A 7 -6.03 -5.99 44.78
N LEU A 8 -7.02 -5.77 43.92
CA LEU A 8 -6.91 -5.84 42.47
C LEU A 8 -6.13 -4.60 42.01
N VAL A 9 -4.92 -4.78 41.50
CA VAL A 9 -4.22 -3.71 40.76
C VAL A 9 -4.19 -4.12 39.29
N ALA A 10 -5.24 -3.70 38.57
CA ALA A 10 -5.22 -3.72 37.12
C ALA A 10 -4.40 -2.53 36.63
N ALA A 11 -3.10 -2.72 36.42
CA ALA A 11 -2.26 -1.75 35.70
C ALA A 11 -2.34 -2.04 34.20
N VAL A 12 -3.49 -1.74 33.58
CA VAL A 12 -3.58 -1.60 32.12
C VAL A 12 -3.17 -0.18 31.78
N CYS A 13 -1.90 0.00 31.45
CA CYS A 13 -1.44 1.14 30.68
C CYS A 13 -0.70 0.62 29.45
N LEU A 14 -1.44 0.02 28.52
CA LEU A 14 -1.03 0.10 27.13
C LEU A 14 -1.36 1.52 26.69
N THR A 15 -0.37 2.39 26.81
CA THR A 15 -0.40 3.73 26.22
C THR A 15 -0.64 3.57 24.73
N ALA A 16 -1.89 3.72 24.30
CA ALA A 16 -2.19 4.00 22.91
C ALA A 16 -1.58 5.39 22.64
N SER A 17 -0.37 5.41 22.09
CA SER A 17 0.17 6.61 21.46
C SER A 17 -0.79 6.97 20.33
N THR A 18 -1.65 7.94 20.59
CA THR A 18 -2.50 8.57 19.59
C THR A 18 -1.58 9.24 18.57
N PHE A 19 -1.49 8.68 17.36
CA PHE A 19 -0.91 9.43 16.25
C PHE A 19 -1.91 10.51 15.87
N ALA A 20 -1.57 11.75 16.20
CA ALA A 20 -2.20 12.92 15.64
C ALA A 20 -2.05 12.86 14.10
N ALA A 21 -3.12 12.49 13.41
CA ALA A 21 -3.22 12.51 11.96
C ALA A 21 -3.34 13.97 11.49
N GLY A 22 -2.23 14.69 11.50
CA GLY A 22 -2.13 16.06 11.00
C GLY A 22 -0.74 16.27 10.39
N ASN A 23 -0.59 15.90 9.12
CA ASN A 23 0.58 16.18 8.28
C ASN A 23 1.89 15.44 8.60
N GLN A 24 1.87 14.27 9.26
CA GLN A 24 3.04 13.41 9.18
C GLN A 24 3.14 12.77 7.78
N PRO A 25 4.25 12.96 7.04
CA PRO A 25 4.52 12.13 5.87
C PRO A 25 4.46 10.67 6.32
N THR A 26 3.72 9.85 5.57
CA THR A 26 3.62 8.41 5.85
C THR A 26 5.05 7.89 5.96
N THR A 27 5.44 7.36 7.13
CA THR A 27 6.78 6.75 7.34
C THR A 27 6.96 5.48 6.51
N ALA A 28 5.90 5.04 5.83
CA ALA A 28 5.89 3.98 4.84
C ALA A 28 6.85 4.30 3.68
N LYS A 29 8.06 3.71 3.74
CA LYS A 29 8.95 3.64 2.59
C LYS A 29 8.38 2.62 1.59
N TRP A 30 8.32 3.01 0.32
CA TRP A 30 8.04 2.05 -0.74
C TRP A 30 9.28 1.20 -1.00
N GLU A 31 9.41 0.10 -0.25
CA GLU A 31 10.31 -1.00 -0.62
C GLU A 31 9.47 -1.98 -1.46
N GLY A 32 9.48 -1.76 -2.78
CA GLY A 32 8.53 -2.43 -3.68
C GLY A 32 9.21 -2.99 -4.91
N ASN A 33 9.86 -4.14 -4.75
CA ASN A 33 10.16 -4.98 -5.90
C ASN A 33 8.89 -5.80 -6.20
N ILE A 34 8.04 -5.31 -7.10
CA ILE A 34 6.82 -6.03 -7.50
C ILE A 34 7.25 -7.30 -8.21
N ASN A 35 6.89 -8.47 -7.66
CA ASN A 35 7.18 -9.73 -8.34
C ASN A 35 6.20 -9.90 -9.52
N VAL A 36 6.60 -9.35 -10.67
CA VAL A 36 5.78 -9.36 -11.89
C VAL A 36 5.48 -10.79 -12.32
N SER A 37 6.41 -11.74 -12.19
CA SER A 37 6.16 -13.14 -12.54
C SER A 37 4.98 -13.73 -11.75
N LYS A 38 4.91 -13.51 -10.43
CA LYS A 38 3.78 -13.94 -9.59
C LYS A 38 2.50 -13.19 -9.92
N LEU A 39 2.60 -11.88 -10.16
CA LEU A 39 1.45 -11.08 -10.57
C LEU A 39 0.86 -11.57 -11.90
N SER A 40 1.73 -11.88 -12.87
CA SER A 40 1.33 -12.39 -14.18
C SER A 40 0.68 -13.76 -14.10
N GLN A 41 1.19 -14.65 -13.23
CA GLN A 41 0.55 -15.94 -12.95
C GLN A 41 -0.83 -15.77 -12.32
N TYR A 42 -0.96 -14.88 -11.34
CA TYR A 42 -2.23 -14.60 -10.67
C TYR A 42 -3.28 -14.03 -11.63
N LEU A 43 -2.88 -13.08 -12.48
CA LEU A 43 -3.75 -12.44 -13.46
C LEU A 43 -3.93 -13.26 -14.75
N LYS A 44 -3.18 -14.36 -14.91
CA LYS A 44 -3.14 -15.19 -16.13
C LYS A 44 -2.87 -14.33 -17.38
N LEU A 45 -1.82 -13.53 -17.33
CA LEU A 45 -1.44 -12.66 -18.44
C LEU A 45 -0.90 -13.48 -19.60
N ASP A 46 -1.21 -13.05 -20.82
CA ASP A 46 -0.46 -13.48 -22.00
C ASP A 46 0.93 -12.80 -22.06
N ALA A 47 1.74 -13.18 -23.05
CA ALA A 47 3.11 -12.67 -23.18
C ALA A 47 3.16 -11.14 -23.41
N ASN A 48 2.27 -10.59 -24.22
CA ASN A 48 2.24 -9.16 -24.51
C ASN A 48 1.78 -8.37 -23.28
N GLN A 49 0.75 -8.86 -22.60
CA GLN A 49 0.29 -8.28 -21.34
C GLN A 49 1.37 -8.35 -20.26
N HIS A 50 2.13 -9.45 -20.19
CA HIS A 50 3.22 -9.59 -19.23
C HIS A 50 4.29 -8.50 -19.40
N GLU A 51 4.75 -8.28 -20.63
CA GLU A 51 5.77 -7.25 -20.94
C GLU A 51 5.26 -5.85 -20.56
N GLU A 52 4.05 -5.50 -20.98
CA GLU A 52 3.45 -4.20 -20.66
C GLU A 52 3.23 -4.02 -19.15
N VAL A 53 2.76 -5.06 -18.46
CA VAL A 53 2.59 -5.02 -16.99
C VAL A 53 3.94 -4.88 -16.29
N ALA A 54 5.01 -5.50 -16.79
CA ALA A 54 6.35 -5.35 -16.24
C ALA A 54 6.81 -3.88 -16.32
N ASN A 55 6.68 -3.27 -17.50
CA ASN A 55 7.03 -1.86 -17.74
C ASN A 55 6.21 -0.92 -16.85
N ILE A 56 4.91 -1.16 -16.71
CA ILE A 56 4.03 -0.35 -15.86
C ILE A 56 4.39 -0.52 -14.36
N CYS A 57 4.76 -1.73 -13.93
CA CYS A 57 5.18 -2.00 -12.55
C CYS A 57 6.52 -1.34 -12.19
N GLU A 58 7.47 -1.32 -13.12
CA GLU A 58 8.73 -0.59 -12.97
C GLU A 58 8.48 0.90 -12.82
N TYR A 59 7.74 1.50 -13.77
CA TYR A 59 7.38 2.92 -13.70
C TYR A 59 6.63 3.27 -12.41
N PHE A 60 5.66 2.44 -12.00
CA PHE A 60 4.93 2.65 -10.76
C PHE A 60 5.85 2.61 -9.53
N THR A 61 6.82 1.71 -9.50
CA THR A 61 7.80 1.61 -8.42
C THR A 61 8.59 2.91 -8.30
N GLU A 62 9.12 3.44 -9.40
CA GLU A 62 9.82 4.72 -9.39
C GLU A 62 8.95 5.89 -8.92
N GLN A 63 7.69 5.95 -9.36
CA GLN A 63 6.76 7.01 -8.93
C GLN A 63 6.44 6.91 -7.44
N MET A 64 6.30 5.69 -6.91
CA MET A 64 6.04 5.47 -5.48
C MET A 64 7.27 5.78 -4.62
N GLU A 65 8.48 5.48 -5.07
CA GLU A 65 9.72 5.87 -4.39
C GLU A 65 9.85 7.40 -4.33
N ARG A 66 9.58 8.10 -5.44
CA ARG A 66 9.54 9.57 -5.48
C ARG A 66 8.47 10.14 -4.56
N ALA A 67 7.28 9.54 -4.55
CA ALA A 67 6.17 10.01 -3.73
C ALA A 67 6.45 9.81 -2.23
N THR A 68 6.90 8.61 -1.82
CA THR A 68 7.16 8.27 -0.41
C THR A 68 8.40 8.95 0.17
N SER A 69 9.34 9.39 -0.66
CA SER A 69 10.52 10.19 -0.23
C SER A 69 10.27 11.70 -0.21
N ALA A 70 9.13 12.18 -0.72
CA ALA A 70 8.85 13.60 -0.85
C ALA A 70 8.52 14.28 0.49
N ARG A 71 9.21 15.38 0.80
CA ARG A 71 8.93 16.20 2.01
C ARG A 71 7.73 17.12 1.87
N LYS A 72 7.32 17.43 0.64
CA LYS A 72 6.18 18.31 0.30
C LYS A 72 5.36 17.65 -0.79
N ASN A 73 4.05 17.89 -0.80
CA ASN A 73 3.12 17.37 -1.81
C ASN A 73 3.05 15.83 -1.92
N GLN A 74 3.54 15.08 -0.93
CA GLN A 74 3.54 13.61 -0.93
C GLN A 74 2.18 13.01 -1.26
N GLU A 75 1.10 13.52 -0.66
CA GLU A 75 -0.26 13.02 -0.88
C GLU A 75 -0.70 13.14 -2.35
N LYS A 76 -0.39 14.27 -3.00
CA LYS A 76 -0.66 14.49 -4.43
C LYS A 76 0.19 13.55 -5.30
N LEU A 77 1.46 13.36 -4.95
CA LEU A 77 2.35 12.46 -5.67
C LEU A 77 1.91 11.00 -5.54
N LEU A 78 1.48 10.57 -4.35
CA LEU A 78 0.93 9.23 -4.10
C LEU A 78 -0.34 9.01 -4.93
N ARG A 79 -1.28 9.95 -4.89
CA ARG A 79 -2.49 9.90 -5.75
C ARG A 79 -2.13 9.78 -7.22
N ASN A 80 -1.20 10.59 -7.69
CA ASN A 80 -0.77 10.57 -9.09
C ASN A 80 -0.11 9.24 -9.47
N ALA A 81 0.74 8.69 -8.61
CA ALA A 81 1.40 7.40 -8.84
C ALA A 81 0.36 6.27 -8.93
N VAL A 82 -0.56 6.20 -7.97
CA VAL A 82 -1.59 5.14 -7.89
C VAL A 82 -2.58 5.26 -9.05
N TYR A 83 -3.15 6.45 -9.29
CA TYR A 83 -4.12 6.63 -10.38
C TYR A 83 -3.49 6.56 -11.76
N GLY A 84 -2.23 7.00 -11.90
CA GLY A 84 -1.45 6.81 -13.12
C GLY A 84 -1.25 5.34 -13.44
N ASN A 85 -0.83 4.55 -12.45
CA ASN A 85 -0.68 3.10 -12.58
C ASN A 85 -2.02 2.41 -12.94
N LEU A 86 -3.11 2.71 -12.22
CA LEU A 86 -4.43 2.15 -12.51
C LEU A 86 -4.90 2.49 -13.94
N LYS A 87 -4.66 3.72 -14.40
CA LYS A 87 -5.01 4.14 -15.76
C LYS A 87 -4.25 3.36 -16.83
N LEU A 88 -2.95 3.10 -16.62
CA LEU A 88 -2.14 2.32 -17.54
C LEU A 88 -2.58 0.85 -17.53
N MET A 89 -2.75 0.26 -16.34
CA MET A 89 -3.23 -1.13 -16.19
C MET A 89 -4.60 -1.35 -16.84
N LYS A 90 -5.51 -0.39 -16.76
CA LYS A 90 -6.84 -0.47 -17.42
C LYS A 90 -6.76 -0.55 -18.95
N ARG A 91 -5.68 -0.06 -19.56
CA ARG A 91 -5.47 -0.13 -21.02
C ARG A 91 -4.88 -1.47 -21.45
N THR A 92 -4.11 -2.11 -20.57
CA THR A 92 -3.38 -3.35 -20.83
C THR A 92 -4.19 -4.60 -20.46
N LEU A 93 -5.01 -4.51 -19.42
CA LEU A 93 -5.74 -5.63 -18.83
C LEU A 93 -7.20 -5.67 -19.29
N ASN A 94 -7.75 -6.88 -19.42
CA ASN A 94 -9.20 -7.03 -19.54
C ASN A 94 -9.91 -6.73 -18.21
N GLU A 95 -11.25 -6.63 -18.25
CA GLU A 95 -12.04 -6.21 -17.08
C GLU A 95 -11.80 -7.08 -15.84
N LYS A 96 -11.75 -8.40 -16.00
CA LYS A 96 -11.53 -9.32 -14.89
C LYS A 96 -10.12 -9.14 -14.31
N GLN A 97 -9.11 -9.10 -15.17
CA GLN A 97 -7.70 -8.89 -14.77
C GLN A 97 -7.53 -7.55 -14.05
N TYR A 98 -8.15 -6.48 -14.56
CA TYR A 98 -8.09 -5.15 -13.96
C TYR A 98 -8.74 -5.12 -12.56
N ALA A 99 -9.90 -5.74 -12.41
CA ALA A 99 -10.56 -5.84 -11.10
C ALA A 99 -9.72 -6.62 -10.08
N ASP A 100 -9.15 -7.75 -10.50
CA ASP A 100 -8.25 -8.56 -9.67
C ASP A 100 -6.97 -7.79 -9.30
N TYR A 101 -6.39 -7.05 -10.25
CA TYR A 101 -5.23 -6.19 -10.04
C TYR A 101 -5.52 -5.07 -9.02
N ALA A 102 -6.63 -4.35 -9.19
CA ALA A 102 -7.00 -3.25 -8.30
C ALA A 102 -7.18 -3.73 -6.85
N LYS A 103 -7.72 -4.93 -6.65
CA LYS A 103 -7.83 -5.56 -5.33
C LYS A 103 -6.46 -5.83 -4.71
N VAL A 104 -5.54 -6.41 -5.48
CA VAL A 104 -4.17 -6.68 -5.02
C VAL A 104 -3.44 -5.38 -4.69
N LEU A 105 -3.56 -4.35 -5.54
CA LEU A 105 -2.97 -3.04 -5.30
C LEU A 105 -3.52 -2.42 -4.00
N ASN A 106 -4.84 -2.42 -3.81
CA ASN A 106 -5.46 -1.86 -2.61
C ASN A 106 -4.96 -2.56 -1.33
N VAL A 107 -4.94 -3.90 -1.31
CA VAL A 107 -4.41 -4.67 -0.16
C VAL A 107 -2.93 -4.37 0.06
N THR A 108 -2.13 -4.24 -1.01
CA THR A 108 -0.70 -3.93 -0.92
C THR A 108 -0.47 -2.54 -0.30
N LEU A 109 -1.24 -1.54 -0.71
CA LEU A 109 -1.15 -0.18 -0.18
C LEU A 109 -1.58 -0.14 1.30
N GLN A 110 -2.70 -0.78 1.64
CA GLN A 110 -3.18 -0.89 3.03
C GLN A 110 -2.16 -1.60 3.94
N ASN A 111 -1.58 -2.71 3.49
CA ASN A 111 -0.56 -3.43 4.26
C ASN A 111 0.72 -2.60 4.49
N LYS A 112 0.99 -1.63 3.63
CA LYS A 112 2.11 -0.68 3.78
C LYS A 112 1.69 0.60 4.53
N GLY A 113 0.46 0.70 5.02
CA GLY A 113 -0.05 1.91 5.68
C GLY A 113 -0.20 3.11 4.75
N ILE A 114 -0.29 2.88 3.43
CA ILE A 114 -0.47 3.92 2.42
C ILE A 114 -1.97 4.05 2.13
N GLU A 115 -2.56 5.14 2.63
CA GLU A 115 -3.93 5.51 2.29
C GLU A 115 -3.92 6.48 1.10
N VAL A 116 -4.65 6.12 0.04
CA VAL A 116 -4.91 7.01 -1.10
C VAL A 116 -6.29 7.61 -0.89
N LYS A 117 -6.32 8.85 -0.37
CA LYS A 117 -7.55 9.61 -0.11
C LYS A 117 -8.04 10.33 -1.36
#